data_AF-A0A218MB71-F1
#
_entry.id   AF-A0A218MB71-F1
#
_cell.length_a   1.000
_cell.length_b   1.000
_cell.length_c   1.000
_cell.angle_alpha   90.00
_cell.angle_beta   90.00
_cell.angle_gamma   90.00
#
_symmetry.space_group_name_H-M   'P 1'
#
loop_
_entity.id
_entity.type
_entity.pdbx_description
1 polymer ?
#
loop_
_entity_poly.entity_id
_entity_poly.type
_entity_poly.pdbx_seq_one_letter_code
_entity_poly.pdbx_strand_id
1 'polypeptide(L)'
;MKKTDKGVSLLEVLLVIGIMVMVIPKVYENIENHLNNVRWQNAAEHANTYNTAVRNYVADNASTLLAGSLPKTITPATLIQKGYLKSGFSESNFGQSYITGIAKNSKTSRLEALTCSNGGQSLSEAGMRSVASMIEGLGGYINSSKQAIGAGGGWSDTPSNYGLNCATGHIAMALVGADLQESDRLYRYSITNRPDLNRMHTAIDMNSNNLNNVGTLNGNAAALSGDISARNGTFSGAISGNTATTNGDITSNNGWLVTKNSKGWMNSTYGGGWYMSDSSWLRSVNNKGIYTGGQVKGGTVRADGRLYTGEYLQLEKTATAGASCSPNGLVGRDSTGAILSCQSGTWRRDMVVLQVNSQIVDTDISSWLFCVAVVTWSVSNAGTCSHGAGKEMSLVEAVNADQYRIYMAHTFHAFRQQCMDCQLRHDRRSKWFNYSLRHLPVTILITGKPRCNYISPTGQFGEYRHKSCIRHRSRISQFDWHHRLQLTPQNNSASTRADFLHY
;
A
#
# COMPACT_ATOMS: atom_id res chain seq x y z
N MET A 1 60.96 -3.65 -100.88
CA MET A 1 59.57 -3.96 -100.45
C MET A 1 58.59 -3.12 -101.26
N LYS A 2 57.35 -3.54 -101.48
CA LYS A 2 56.33 -2.71 -102.15
C LYS A 2 55.84 -1.57 -101.24
N LYS A 3 55.73 -0.38 -101.80
CA LYS A 3 54.56 0.50 -101.59
C LYS A 3 54.11 0.99 -102.96
N THR A 4 52.80 1.08 -103.15
CA THR A 4 52.19 1.61 -104.37
C THR A 4 51.08 2.51 -103.88
N ASP A 5 51.33 3.81 -103.87
CA ASP A 5 50.36 4.78 -103.38
C ASP A 5 49.21 4.86 -104.38
N LYS A 6 48.04 4.37 -103.96
CA LYS A 6 46.82 4.40 -104.76
C LYS A 6 46.23 5.80 -104.71
N GLY A 7 46.42 6.57 -105.77
CA GLY A 7 45.64 7.79 -105.99
C GLY A 7 44.15 7.44 -106.04
N VAL A 8 43.34 8.17 -105.24
CA VAL A 8 41.89 7.96 -105.16
C VAL A 8 41.25 8.33 -106.49
N SER A 9 40.31 7.51 -106.98
CA SER A 9 39.63 7.79 -108.24
C SER A 9 38.67 8.98 -108.08
N LEU A 10 38.61 9.85 -109.10
CA LEU A 10 37.62 10.93 -109.17
C LEU A 10 36.18 10.39 -109.03
N LEU A 11 35.95 9.15 -109.51
CA LEU A 11 34.66 8.47 -109.39
C LEU A 11 34.33 8.07 -107.94
N GLU A 12 35.32 7.67 -107.14
CA GLU A 12 35.13 7.37 -105.72
C GLU A 12 34.80 8.64 -104.93
N VAL A 13 35.48 9.76 -105.21
CA VAL A 13 35.21 11.05 -104.58
C VAL A 13 33.79 11.54 -104.90
N LEU A 14 33.36 11.46 -106.17
CA LEU A 14 31.99 11.82 -106.58
C LEU A 14 30.93 10.91 -105.95
N LEU A 15 31.20 9.61 -105.82
CA LEU A 15 30.29 8.66 -105.18
C LEU A 15 30.13 8.90 -103.67
N VAL A 16 31.23 9.22 -102.97
CA VAL A 16 31.20 9.61 -101.55
C VAL A 16 30.45 10.93 -101.35
N ILE A 17 30.63 11.92 -102.22
CA ILE A 17 29.87 13.18 -102.17
C ILE A 17 28.38 12.92 -102.44
N GLY A 18 28.04 12.08 -103.42
CA GLY A 18 26.65 11.70 -103.70
C GLY A 18 25.94 11.05 -102.51
N ILE A 19 26.62 10.14 -101.79
CA ILE A 19 26.10 9.52 -100.56
C ILE A 19 25.97 10.56 -99.45
N MET A 20 26.96 11.42 -99.24
CA MET A 20 26.90 12.50 -98.24
C MET A 20 25.68 13.40 -98.44
N VAL A 21 25.40 13.83 -99.68
CA VAL A 21 24.24 14.69 -100.01
C VAL A 21 22.90 14.01 -99.66
N MET A 22 22.79 12.68 -99.74
CA MET A 22 21.59 11.96 -99.32
C MET A 22 21.49 11.76 -97.80
N VAL A 23 22.64 11.56 -97.12
CA VAL A 23 22.69 11.29 -95.67
C VAL A 23 22.53 12.56 -94.84
N ILE A 24 23.10 13.69 -95.28
CA ILE A 24 23.12 14.97 -94.54
C ILE A 24 21.72 15.44 -94.12
N PRO A 25 20.68 15.48 -94.98
CA PRO A 25 19.32 15.88 -94.58
C PRO A 25 18.76 14.98 -93.46
N LYS A 26 18.97 13.66 -93.56
CA LYS A 26 18.46 12.70 -92.57
C LYS A 26 19.19 12.81 -91.23
N VAL A 27 20.48 13.17 -91.25
CA VAL A 27 21.26 13.49 -90.05
C VAL A 27 20.76 14.78 -89.40
N TYR A 28 20.46 15.83 -90.17
CA TYR A 28 19.85 17.06 -89.64
C TYR A 28 18.48 16.81 -89.01
N GLU A 29 17.56 16.11 -89.69
CA GLU A 29 16.26 15.72 -89.11
C GLU A 29 16.43 14.95 -87.79
N ASN A 30 17.38 14.02 -87.72
CA ASN A 30 17.61 13.22 -86.50
C ASN A 30 18.20 14.07 -85.36
N ILE A 31 19.10 15.01 -85.67
CA ILE A 31 19.66 15.94 -84.68
C ILE A 31 18.58 16.90 -84.17
N GLU A 32 17.75 17.48 -85.04
CA GLU A 32 16.65 18.37 -84.63
C GLU A 32 15.62 17.64 -83.78
N ASN A 33 15.22 16.42 -84.16
CA ASN A 33 14.32 15.60 -83.34
C ASN A 33 14.94 15.24 -81.98
N HIS A 34 16.24 14.93 -81.92
CA HIS A 34 16.94 14.68 -80.66
C HIS A 34 17.00 15.93 -79.77
N LEU A 35 17.37 17.09 -80.32
CA LEU A 35 17.41 18.37 -79.61
C LEU A 35 16.02 18.80 -79.11
N ASN A 36 14.97 18.55 -79.89
CA ASN A 36 13.59 18.80 -79.48
C ASN A 36 13.16 17.86 -78.35
N ASN A 37 13.48 16.57 -78.42
CA ASN A 37 13.22 15.61 -77.33
C ASN A 37 13.91 16.03 -76.02
N VAL A 38 15.20 16.45 -76.07
CA VAL A 38 15.92 16.95 -74.89
C VAL A 38 15.28 18.23 -74.35
N ARG A 39 14.84 19.15 -75.22
CA ARG A 39 14.09 20.35 -74.81
C ARG A 39 12.74 20.02 -74.17
N TRP A 40 12.05 18.96 -74.60
CA TRP A 40 10.79 18.51 -74.01
C TRP A 40 11.01 17.81 -72.67
N GLN A 41 12.04 16.97 -72.53
CA GLN A 41 12.45 16.37 -71.25
C GLN A 41 12.79 17.45 -70.21
N ASN A 42 13.58 18.46 -70.59
CA ASN A 42 13.91 19.57 -69.70
C ASN A 42 12.65 20.37 -69.28
N ALA A 43 11.70 20.59 -70.20
CA ALA A 43 10.45 21.29 -69.88
C ALA A 43 9.52 20.48 -68.97
N ALA A 44 9.50 19.15 -69.12
CA ALA A 44 8.77 18.23 -68.25
C ALA A 44 9.39 18.20 -66.84
N GLU A 45 10.71 18.09 -66.72
CA GLU A 45 11.39 18.04 -65.42
C GLU A 45 11.32 19.37 -64.65
N HIS A 46 11.40 20.48 -65.38
CA HIS A 46 11.14 21.82 -64.84
C HIS A 46 9.69 21.98 -64.35
N ALA A 47 8.73 21.35 -65.04
CA ALA A 47 7.33 21.29 -64.62
C ALA A 47 7.14 20.36 -63.39
N ASN A 48 7.76 19.18 -63.35
CA ASN A 48 7.78 18.26 -62.20
C ASN A 48 8.29 18.95 -60.93
N THR A 49 9.37 19.72 -61.06
CA THR A 49 9.96 20.51 -59.96
C THR A 49 8.95 21.50 -59.38
N TYR A 50 8.26 22.25 -60.25
CA TYR A 50 7.22 23.18 -59.82
C TYR A 50 5.98 22.46 -59.24
N ASN A 51 5.54 21.37 -59.87
CA ASN A 51 4.37 20.58 -59.43
C ASN A 51 4.59 19.97 -58.03
N THR A 52 5.82 19.57 -57.72
CA THR A 52 6.22 19.07 -56.40
C THR A 52 6.18 20.17 -55.34
N ALA A 53 6.70 21.37 -55.66
CA ALA A 53 6.61 22.53 -54.76
C ALA A 53 5.15 22.95 -54.49
N VAL A 54 4.28 22.88 -55.51
CA VAL A 54 2.82 23.07 -55.38
C VAL A 54 2.21 22.01 -54.46
N ARG A 55 2.47 20.72 -54.72
CA ARG A 55 1.93 19.60 -53.93
C ARG A 55 2.24 19.78 -52.45
N ASN A 56 3.50 20.06 -52.12
CA ASN A 56 3.96 20.25 -50.74
C ASN A 56 3.30 21.48 -50.09
N TYR A 57 3.20 22.62 -50.80
CA TYR A 57 2.50 23.79 -50.29
C TYR A 57 1.02 23.50 -49.98
N VAL A 58 0.34 22.82 -50.89
CA VAL A 58 -1.10 22.53 -50.75
C VAL A 58 -1.36 21.53 -49.63
N ALA A 59 -0.51 20.52 -49.44
CA ALA A 59 -0.58 19.59 -48.32
C ALA A 59 -0.44 20.31 -46.97
N ASP A 60 0.66 21.07 -46.78
CA ASP A 60 0.93 21.82 -45.53
C ASP A 60 -0.15 22.84 -45.18
N ASN A 61 -0.78 23.45 -46.20
CA ASN A 61 -1.75 24.54 -46.03
C ASN A 61 -3.21 24.08 -46.23
N ALA A 62 -3.48 22.78 -46.35
CA ALA A 62 -4.76 22.23 -46.81
C ALA A 62 -5.97 22.74 -45.99
N SER A 63 -5.84 22.79 -44.66
CA SER A 63 -6.89 23.28 -43.75
C SER A 63 -7.19 24.77 -43.95
N THR A 64 -6.15 25.61 -44.06
CA THR A 64 -6.26 27.05 -44.33
C THR A 64 -6.81 27.34 -45.72
N LEU A 65 -6.50 26.49 -46.71
CA LEU A 65 -7.02 26.59 -48.07
C LEU A 65 -8.50 26.19 -48.14
N LEU A 66 -8.91 25.12 -47.45
CA LEU A 66 -10.30 24.66 -47.37
C LEU A 66 -11.23 25.62 -46.60
N ALA A 67 -10.69 26.38 -45.65
CA ALA A 67 -11.41 27.41 -44.90
C ALA A 67 -11.45 28.78 -45.61
N GLY A 68 -10.63 28.98 -46.65
CA GLY A 68 -10.54 30.22 -47.41
C GLY A 68 -11.49 30.28 -48.61
N SER A 69 -11.53 31.45 -49.26
CA SER A 69 -12.19 31.60 -50.57
C SER A 69 -11.41 30.85 -51.66
N LEU A 70 -12.12 30.09 -52.48
CA LEU A 70 -11.60 29.35 -53.63
C LEU A 70 -12.46 29.68 -54.88
N PRO A 71 -11.91 29.66 -56.11
CA PRO A 71 -10.54 29.27 -56.44
C PRO A 71 -9.46 30.26 -55.96
N LYS A 72 -8.27 29.75 -55.66
CA LYS A 72 -7.11 30.56 -55.21
C LYS A 72 -5.88 30.25 -56.04
N THR A 73 -5.19 31.29 -56.50
CA THR A 73 -4.01 31.16 -57.37
C THR A 73 -2.69 31.17 -56.59
N ILE A 74 -1.68 30.52 -57.17
CA ILE A 74 -0.29 30.43 -56.71
C ILE A 74 0.64 30.64 -57.90
N THR A 75 1.78 31.28 -57.65
CA THR A 75 2.85 31.50 -58.64
C THR A 75 4.20 31.02 -58.09
N PRO A 76 5.22 30.81 -58.95
CA PRO A 76 6.60 30.53 -58.52
C PRO A 76 7.11 31.53 -57.47
N ALA A 77 6.80 32.83 -57.61
CA ALA A 77 7.20 33.86 -56.65
C ALA A 77 6.62 33.62 -55.24
N THR A 78 5.37 33.16 -55.15
CA THR A 78 4.73 32.78 -53.87
C THR A 78 5.44 31.57 -53.25
N LEU A 79 5.75 30.54 -54.04
CA LEU A 79 6.42 29.33 -53.54
C LEU A 79 7.87 29.61 -53.11
N ILE A 80 8.59 30.50 -53.83
CA ILE A 80 9.93 30.97 -53.45
C ILE A 80 9.88 31.75 -52.14
N GLN A 81 8.96 32.72 -52.01
CA GLN A 81 8.80 33.50 -50.77
C GLN A 81 8.42 32.61 -49.57
N LYS A 82 7.71 31.51 -49.81
CA LYS A 82 7.29 30.54 -48.78
C LYS A 82 8.29 29.39 -48.56
N GLY A 83 9.40 29.34 -49.30
CA GLY A 83 10.46 28.33 -49.13
C GLY A 83 10.21 26.97 -49.78
N TYR A 84 9.10 26.79 -50.50
CA TYR A 84 8.76 25.53 -51.19
C TYR A 84 9.49 25.37 -52.54
N LEU A 85 10.00 26.47 -53.11
CA LEU A 85 10.68 26.49 -54.39
C LEU A 85 12.00 27.28 -54.27
N LYS A 86 13.04 26.81 -54.94
CA LYS A 86 14.40 27.35 -54.77
C LYS A 86 14.52 28.77 -55.32
N SER A 87 15.22 29.65 -54.60
CA SER A 87 15.62 30.96 -55.11
C SER A 87 16.46 30.80 -56.39
N GLY A 88 16.02 31.47 -57.46
CA GLY A 88 16.60 31.30 -58.81
C GLY A 88 15.86 30.32 -59.72
N PHE A 89 14.75 29.71 -59.29
CA PHE A 89 13.80 29.08 -60.22
C PHE A 89 13.21 30.15 -61.16
N SER A 90 13.26 29.88 -62.47
CA SER A 90 13.00 30.85 -63.55
C SER A 90 11.89 30.40 -64.48
N GLU A 91 11.80 31.02 -65.66
CA GLU A 91 11.11 30.45 -66.81
C GLU A 91 11.83 29.19 -67.31
N SER A 92 11.07 28.30 -67.95
CA SER A 92 11.54 27.09 -68.62
C SER A 92 12.38 27.41 -69.87
N ASN A 93 12.98 26.38 -70.48
CA ASN A 93 13.72 26.47 -71.74
C ASN A 93 12.86 26.84 -72.99
N PHE A 94 11.58 27.14 -72.81
CA PHE A 94 10.68 27.73 -73.82
C PHE A 94 10.19 29.15 -73.43
N GLY A 95 10.72 29.76 -72.35
CA GLY A 95 10.26 31.03 -71.81
C GLY A 95 8.91 30.96 -71.08
N GLN A 96 8.40 29.74 -70.83
CA GLN A 96 7.13 29.57 -70.12
C GLN A 96 7.39 29.54 -68.61
N SER A 97 6.66 30.37 -67.86
CA SER A 97 6.51 30.32 -66.40
C SER A 97 5.31 29.43 -66.03
N TYR A 98 4.86 29.44 -64.76
CA TYR A 98 3.69 28.68 -64.31
C TYR A 98 2.73 29.50 -63.45
N ILE A 99 1.47 29.06 -63.45
CA ILE A 99 0.44 29.47 -62.51
C ILE A 99 -0.41 28.27 -62.12
N THR A 100 -0.67 28.12 -60.82
CA THR A 100 -1.58 27.09 -60.29
C THR A 100 -2.84 27.76 -59.78
N GLY A 101 -4.00 27.19 -60.10
CA GLY A 101 -5.26 27.48 -59.44
C GLY A 101 -5.69 26.29 -58.59
N ILE A 102 -6.11 26.54 -57.35
CA ILE A 102 -6.63 25.54 -56.42
C ILE A 102 -8.14 25.75 -56.32
N ALA A 103 -8.91 24.69 -56.50
CA ALA A 103 -10.37 24.66 -56.35
C ALA A 103 -10.79 23.64 -55.29
N LYS A 104 -12.09 23.56 -55.02
CA LYS A 104 -12.69 22.54 -54.15
C LYS A 104 -13.55 21.61 -54.99
N ASN A 105 -13.17 20.34 -55.03
CA ASN A 105 -13.86 19.31 -55.78
C ASN A 105 -15.29 19.15 -55.28
N SER A 106 -16.27 19.44 -56.13
CA SER A 106 -17.70 19.47 -55.78
C SER A 106 -18.27 18.11 -55.35
N LYS A 107 -17.62 16.99 -55.72
CA LYS A 107 -18.08 15.62 -55.43
C LYS A 107 -17.47 15.06 -54.14
N THR A 108 -16.22 15.40 -53.83
CA THR A 108 -15.47 14.86 -52.68
C THR A 108 -15.24 15.86 -51.55
N SER A 109 -15.52 17.14 -51.77
CA SER A 109 -15.19 18.27 -50.89
C SER A 109 -13.69 18.43 -50.56
N ARG A 110 -12.80 17.70 -51.24
CA ARG A 110 -11.34 17.85 -51.13
C ARG A 110 -10.83 19.00 -51.98
N LEU A 111 -9.58 19.39 -51.76
CA LEU A 111 -8.86 20.27 -52.69
C LEU A 111 -8.52 19.50 -53.97
N GLU A 112 -8.52 20.25 -55.06
CA GLU A 112 -7.99 19.87 -56.36
C GLU A 112 -7.22 21.08 -56.93
N ALA A 113 -6.18 20.85 -57.71
CA ALA A 113 -5.39 21.92 -58.28
C ALA A 113 -5.04 21.63 -59.75
N LEU A 114 -5.11 22.67 -60.57
CA LEU A 114 -4.63 22.66 -61.94
C LEU A 114 -3.50 23.68 -62.07
N THR A 115 -2.36 23.25 -62.56
CA THR A 115 -1.29 24.11 -63.03
C THR A 115 -1.38 24.26 -64.54
N CYS A 116 -1.21 25.47 -65.03
CA CYS A 116 -0.84 25.75 -66.42
C CYS A 116 0.54 26.39 -66.47
N SER A 117 1.29 26.17 -67.55
CA SER A 117 2.35 27.11 -67.91
C SER A 117 1.78 28.36 -68.60
N ASN A 118 2.52 29.47 -68.59
CA ASN A 118 2.11 30.73 -69.20
C ASN A 118 3.32 31.55 -69.70
N GLY A 119 3.11 32.36 -70.75
CA GLY A 119 4.17 33.15 -71.39
C GLY A 119 5.07 32.29 -72.30
N GLY A 120 6.11 32.91 -72.86
CA GLY A 120 7.08 32.21 -73.71
C GLY A 120 6.53 31.75 -75.08
N GLN A 121 7.15 30.71 -75.62
CA GLN A 121 6.83 30.09 -76.91
C GLN A 121 5.86 28.93 -76.74
N SER A 122 4.81 28.87 -77.56
CA SER A 122 3.92 27.70 -77.63
C SER A 122 4.69 26.45 -78.10
N LEU A 123 4.51 25.35 -77.39
CA LEU A 123 4.95 24.01 -77.79
C LEU A 123 4.22 23.57 -79.08
N SER A 124 4.94 22.88 -79.97
CA SER A 124 4.33 22.17 -81.11
C SER A 124 3.41 21.04 -80.63
N GLU A 125 2.52 20.54 -81.48
CA GLU A 125 1.56 19.50 -81.06
C GLU A 125 2.27 18.21 -80.61
N ALA A 126 3.32 17.79 -81.31
CA ALA A 126 4.17 16.69 -80.88
C ALA A 126 4.84 16.97 -79.52
N GLY A 127 5.34 18.20 -79.33
CA GLY A 127 5.98 18.62 -78.08
C GLY A 127 5.02 18.66 -76.90
N MET A 128 3.80 19.19 -77.07
CA MET A 128 2.75 19.17 -76.05
C MET A 128 2.45 17.74 -75.58
N ARG A 129 2.24 16.82 -76.53
CA ARG A 129 1.93 15.41 -76.23
C ARG A 129 3.13 14.70 -75.57
N SER A 130 4.34 15.01 -76.01
CA SER A 130 5.59 14.46 -75.45
C SER A 130 5.84 14.93 -74.02
N VAL A 131 5.86 16.25 -73.77
CA VAL A 131 6.02 16.84 -72.44
C VAL A 131 4.94 16.32 -71.48
N ALA A 132 3.67 16.29 -71.90
CA ALA A 132 2.58 15.77 -71.09
C ALA A 132 2.81 14.31 -70.62
N SER A 133 3.42 13.47 -71.46
CA SER A 133 3.72 12.07 -71.14
C SER A 133 4.99 11.86 -70.31
N MET A 134 5.80 12.91 -70.13
CA MET A 134 7.05 12.89 -69.34
C MET A 134 6.87 13.51 -67.94
N ILE A 135 5.73 14.16 -67.68
CA ILE A 135 5.40 14.73 -66.37
C ILE A 135 4.86 13.66 -65.43
N GLU A 136 5.30 13.67 -64.18
CA GLU A 136 4.87 12.70 -63.17
C GLU A 136 3.41 12.91 -62.75
N GLY A 137 2.63 11.82 -62.74
CA GLY A 137 1.22 11.83 -62.38
C GLY A 137 0.33 12.32 -63.52
N LEU A 138 -0.53 13.31 -63.25
CA LEU A 138 -1.51 13.81 -64.22
C LEU A 138 -0.93 14.93 -65.09
N GLY A 139 0.11 14.59 -65.87
CA GLY A 139 0.65 15.44 -66.93
C GLY A 139 -0.34 15.67 -68.08
N GLY A 140 -0.24 16.83 -68.74
CA GLY A 140 -1.18 17.27 -69.77
C GLY A 140 -0.72 18.54 -70.52
N TYR A 141 -1.60 19.07 -71.37
CA TYR A 141 -1.38 20.28 -72.16
C TYR A 141 -2.69 21.02 -72.46
N ILE A 142 -2.60 22.28 -72.87
CA ILE A 142 -3.75 23.10 -73.26
C ILE A 142 -4.01 22.98 -74.77
N ASN A 143 -5.18 22.43 -75.13
CA ASN A 143 -5.59 22.23 -76.52
C ASN A 143 -6.07 23.52 -77.21
N SER A 144 -6.45 23.42 -78.49
CA SER A 144 -7.01 24.53 -79.29
C SER A 144 -8.34 25.07 -78.74
N SER A 145 -9.12 24.22 -78.07
CA SER A 145 -10.36 24.59 -77.37
C SER A 145 -10.12 25.21 -75.97
N LYS A 146 -8.86 25.52 -75.61
CA LYS A 146 -8.42 26.01 -74.28
C LYS A 146 -8.76 25.09 -73.09
N GLN A 147 -8.99 23.80 -73.34
CA GLN A 147 -9.15 22.79 -72.29
C GLN A 147 -7.79 22.20 -71.92
N ALA A 148 -7.60 21.86 -70.65
CA ALA A 148 -6.49 21.04 -70.21
C ALA A 148 -6.81 19.57 -70.54
N ILE A 149 -5.92 18.91 -71.27
CA ILE A 149 -6.06 17.52 -71.72
C ILE A 149 -4.83 16.73 -71.24
N GLY A 150 -5.05 15.59 -70.61
CA GLY A 150 -3.98 14.73 -70.12
C GLY A 150 -3.17 14.04 -71.21
N ALA A 151 -2.02 13.47 -70.83
CA ALA A 151 -1.27 12.53 -71.67
C ALA A 151 -2.20 11.45 -72.24
N GLY A 152 -2.13 11.21 -73.56
CA GLY A 152 -3.00 10.26 -74.26
C GLY A 152 -4.51 10.59 -74.25
N GLY A 153 -4.94 11.72 -73.67
CA GLY A 153 -6.35 12.02 -73.41
C GLY A 153 -6.92 11.36 -72.15
N GLY A 154 -6.08 10.85 -71.24
CA GLY A 154 -6.53 10.11 -70.05
C GLY A 154 -7.33 10.91 -69.01
N TRP A 155 -7.32 12.24 -69.09
CA TRP A 155 -8.18 13.14 -68.32
C TRP A 155 -8.44 14.43 -69.12
N SER A 156 -9.45 15.20 -68.73
CA SER A 156 -9.69 16.55 -69.24
C SER A 156 -10.34 17.46 -68.19
N ASP A 157 -10.01 18.75 -68.21
CA ASP A 157 -10.60 19.76 -67.33
C ASP A 157 -10.59 21.17 -67.98
N THR A 158 -11.33 22.10 -67.39
CA THR A 158 -11.49 23.47 -67.90
C THR A 158 -10.78 24.46 -66.96
N PRO A 159 -9.71 25.16 -67.40
CA PRO A 159 -8.90 25.99 -66.51
C PRO A 159 -9.65 27.10 -65.74
N SER A 160 -10.78 27.58 -66.29
CA SER A 160 -11.64 28.57 -65.61
C SER A 160 -12.23 28.06 -64.29
N ASN A 161 -12.39 26.74 -64.13
CA ASN A 161 -12.85 26.11 -62.87
C ASN A 161 -11.90 26.42 -61.69
N TYR A 162 -10.62 26.65 -62.01
CA TYR A 162 -9.53 26.95 -61.07
C TYR A 162 -9.18 28.45 -61.04
N GLY A 163 -9.96 29.30 -61.72
CA GLY A 163 -9.67 30.72 -61.88
C GLY A 163 -8.54 31.03 -62.86
N LEU A 164 -8.20 30.09 -63.77
CA LEU A 164 -7.11 30.25 -64.73
C LEU A 164 -7.60 30.56 -66.15
N ASN A 165 -6.78 31.33 -66.89
CA ASN A 165 -6.95 31.60 -68.32
C ASN A 165 -5.66 31.17 -69.05
N CYS A 166 -5.65 29.93 -69.55
CA CYS A 166 -4.47 29.31 -70.13
C CYS A 166 -4.52 29.33 -71.66
N ALA A 167 -3.37 29.55 -72.31
CA ALA A 167 -3.27 29.61 -73.76
C ALA A 167 -2.91 28.24 -74.35
N THR A 168 -3.32 27.98 -75.59
CA THR A 168 -2.92 26.78 -76.34
C THR A 168 -1.39 26.70 -76.51
N GLY A 169 -0.83 25.49 -76.62
CA GLY A 169 0.63 25.32 -76.72
C GLY A 169 1.36 25.32 -75.37
N HIS A 170 0.62 25.24 -74.27
CA HIS A 170 1.15 25.29 -72.90
C HIS A 170 0.96 23.96 -72.17
N ILE A 171 1.81 23.72 -71.18
CA ILE A 171 1.79 22.56 -70.28
C ILE A 171 0.59 22.69 -69.35
N ALA A 172 -0.06 21.58 -69.02
CA ALA A 172 -1.04 21.47 -67.94
C ALA A 172 -0.67 20.33 -67.00
N MET A 173 -0.96 20.47 -65.70
CA MET A 173 -0.74 19.42 -64.70
C MET A 173 -1.86 19.45 -63.67
N ALA A 174 -2.52 18.32 -63.44
CA ALA A 174 -3.55 18.21 -62.40
C ALA A 174 -3.00 17.55 -61.13
N LEU A 175 -3.58 17.91 -59.98
CA LEU A 175 -3.36 17.28 -58.68
C LEU A 175 -4.72 17.08 -58.01
N VAL A 176 -5.06 15.83 -57.64
CA VAL A 176 -6.41 15.48 -57.17
C VAL A 176 -6.39 14.50 -55.99
N GLY A 177 -7.39 14.61 -55.11
CA GLY A 177 -7.78 13.53 -54.20
C GLY A 177 -6.79 13.22 -53.07
N ALA A 178 -5.95 12.19 -53.25
CA ALA A 178 -5.01 11.72 -52.23
C ALA A 178 -3.65 12.45 -52.31
N ASP A 179 -3.24 12.92 -53.50
CA ASP A 179 -1.97 13.62 -53.71
C ASP A 179 -1.88 14.96 -52.95
N LEU A 180 -2.99 15.46 -52.43
CA LEU A 180 -3.15 16.74 -51.72
C LEU A 180 -3.62 16.57 -50.26
N GLN A 181 -3.62 15.34 -49.75
CA GLN A 181 -4.01 14.99 -48.38
C GLN A 181 -2.96 14.05 -47.80
N GLU A 182 -2.21 14.55 -46.83
CA GLU A 182 -1.08 13.86 -46.17
C GLU A 182 -1.35 12.39 -45.85
N SER A 183 -0.29 11.58 -45.94
CA SER A 183 -0.29 10.21 -45.45
C SER A 183 -0.31 10.21 -43.92
N ASP A 184 -1.51 10.27 -43.33
CA ASP A 184 -1.75 10.27 -41.88
C ASP A 184 -1.35 8.93 -41.24
N ARG A 185 -0.04 8.72 -41.17
CA ARG A 185 0.64 7.51 -40.72
C ARG A 185 1.86 7.93 -39.92
N LEU A 186 1.84 7.64 -38.62
CA LEU A 186 2.98 7.89 -37.72
C LEU A 186 4.13 6.90 -38.00
N TYR A 187 4.83 7.10 -39.11
CA TYR A 187 5.95 6.28 -39.56
C TYR A 187 7.27 6.98 -39.23
N ARG A 188 7.97 6.50 -38.20
CA ARG A 188 9.16 7.18 -37.65
C ARG A 188 10.26 6.20 -37.28
N TYR A 189 11.49 6.56 -37.63
CA TYR A 189 12.73 5.95 -37.14
C TYR A 189 13.56 7.02 -36.43
N SER A 190 14.42 6.61 -35.50
CA SER A 190 15.38 7.51 -34.86
C SER A 190 16.45 7.95 -35.86
N ILE A 191 16.51 9.25 -36.17
CA ILE A 191 17.56 9.81 -37.04
C ILE A 191 18.72 10.31 -36.16
N THR A 192 19.86 9.64 -36.28
CA THR A 192 21.11 9.98 -35.56
C THR A 192 21.54 11.41 -35.90
N ASN A 193 22.03 12.15 -34.89
CA ASN A 193 22.45 13.55 -34.98
C ASN A 193 21.36 14.55 -35.44
N ARG A 194 20.08 14.14 -35.55
CA ARG A 194 18.92 15.00 -35.83
C ARG A 194 17.83 14.86 -34.75
N PRO A 195 18.10 15.33 -33.52
CA PRO A 195 17.16 15.22 -32.40
C PRO A 195 15.88 16.05 -32.59
N ASP A 196 15.89 17.01 -33.50
CA ASP A 196 14.73 17.75 -34.01
C ASP A 196 13.73 16.80 -34.69
N LEU A 197 14.20 15.99 -35.64
CA LEU A 197 13.37 15.04 -36.38
C LEU A 197 12.84 13.87 -35.51
N ASN A 198 13.37 13.73 -34.29
CA ASN A 198 12.97 12.72 -33.30
C ASN A 198 11.93 13.24 -32.27
N ARG A 199 11.53 14.53 -32.33
CA ARG A 199 10.53 15.14 -31.42
C ARG A 199 9.13 15.18 -32.02
N MET A 200 8.12 15.41 -31.19
CA MET A 200 6.79 15.88 -31.64
C MET A 200 6.65 17.35 -31.24
N HIS A 201 6.06 18.16 -32.13
CA HIS A 201 5.85 19.60 -31.90
C HIS A 201 4.38 19.94 -31.54
N THR A 202 3.52 18.94 -31.50
CA THR A 202 2.12 19.02 -31.06
C THR A 202 1.75 17.73 -30.31
N ALA A 203 0.59 17.69 -29.66
CA ALA A 203 0.05 16.48 -29.05
C ALA A 203 -0.33 15.45 -30.12
N ILE A 204 -0.21 14.16 -29.77
CA ILE A 204 -0.83 13.08 -30.54
C ILE A 204 -2.17 12.78 -29.87
N ASP A 205 -3.27 13.03 -30.58
CA ASP A 205 -4.55 12.44 -30.22
C ASP A 205 -4.59 11.00 -30.73
N MET A 206 -4.88 10.06 -29.84
CA MET A 206 -5.01 8.64 -30.19
C MET A 206 -6.42 8.28 -30.68
N ASN A 207 -7.39 9.19 -30.61
CA ASN A 207 -8.79 8.96 -30.95
C ASN A 207 -9.35 7.67 -30.29
N SER A 208 -9.15 7.55 -28.97
CA SER A 208 -9.50 6.37 -28.15
C SER A 208 -8.76 5.05 -28.49
N ASN A 209 -7.68 5.08 -29.27
CA ASN A 209 -6.85 3.90 -29.54
C ASN A 209 -5.72 3.69 -28.51
N ASN A 210 -5.21 2.46 -28.44
CA ASN A 210 -4.21 2.04 -27.45
C ASN A 210 -2.76 2.36 -27.87
N LEU A 211 -1.94 2.79 -26.89
CA LEU A 211 -0.47 2.82 -27.00
C LEU A 211 0.12 1.51 -26.44
N ASN A 212 0.40 0.56 -27.32
CA ASN A 212 0.88 -0.77 -26.95
C ASN A 212 2.42 -0.83 -26.88
N ASN A 213 2.97 -1.71 -26.03
CA ASN A 213 4.41 -2.02 -25.92
C ASN A 213 5.34 -0.80 -25.67
N VAL A 214 4.85 0.22 -24.98
CA VAL A 214 5.65 1.39 -24.58
C VAL A 214 6.68 0.99 -23.52
N GLY A 215 7.96 0.91 -23.91
CA GLY A 215 9.03 0.49 -22.99
C GLY A 215 9.35 1.50 -21.87
N THR A 216 9.13 2.79 -22.10
CA THR A 216 9.22 3.85 -21.07
C THR A 216 8.34 5.02 -21.47
N LEU A 217 7.44 5.44 -20.57
CA LEU A 217 6.69 6.69 -20.68
C LEU A 217 7.24 7.66 -19.63
N ASN A 218 7.93 8.71 -20.09
CA ASN A 218 8.42 9.79 -19.23
C ASN A 218 7.69 11.09 -19.59
N GLY A 219 6.99 11.67 -18.63
CA GLY A 219 6.17 12.87 -18.79
C GLY A 219 5.89 13.54 -17.44
N ASN A 220 5.62 14.85 -17.47
CA ASN A 220 5.49 15.66 -16.25
C ASN A 220 4.21 15.36 -15.44
N ALA A 221 3.17 14.85 -16.09
CA ALA A 221 1.92 14.46 -15.47
C ALA A 221 1.21 13.39 -16.33
N ALA A 222 0.34 12.61 -15.70
CA ALA A 222 -0.59 11.71 -16.39
C ALA A 222 -1.99 11.86 -15.76
N ALA A 223 -3.00 12.08 -16.60
CA ALA A 223 -4.40 12.09 -16.19
C ALA A 223 -5.05 10.80 -16.70
N LEU A 224 -5.36 9.88 -15.80
CA LEU A 224 -5.92 8.56 -16.12
C LEU A 224 -7.30 8.43 -15.48
N SER A 225 -8.30 8.07 -16.27
CA SER A 225 -9.71 7.97 -15.86
C SER A 225 -10.16 6.55 -15.48
N GLY A 226 -9.28 5.56 -15.67
CA GLY A 226 -9.49 4.16 -15.32
C GLY A 226 -8.33 3.59 -14.50
N ASP A 227 -8.26 2.26 -14.40
CA ASP A 227 -7.32 1.56 -13.54
C ASP A 227 -5.84 1.72 -13.93
N ILE A 228 -4.97 1.71 -12.91
CA ILE A 228 -3.50 1.65 -13.08
C ILE A 228 -3.02 0.27 -12.61
N SER A 229 -2.83 -0.64 -13.56
CA SER A 229 -2.24 -1.95 -13.28
C SER A 229 -0.72 -1.89 -13.42
N ALA A 230 0.00 -1.98 -12.29
CA ALA A 230 1.46 -1.92 -12.25
C ALA A 230 2.02 -2.93 -11.22
N ARG A 231 3.15 -3.58 -11.52
CA ARG A 231 3.80 -4.52 -10.59
C ARG A 231 4.49 -3.83 -9.42
N ASN A 232 5.05 -2.64 -9.67
CA ASN A 232 5.64 -1.74 -8.67
C ASN A 232 5.11 -0.33 -8.95
N GLY A 233 4.87 0.46 -7.90
CA GLY A 233 4.49 1.87 -8.02
C GLY A 233 5.14 2.69 -6.92
N THR A 234 5.66 3.87 -7.27
CA THR A 234 6.34 4.78 -6.35
C THR A 234 5.76 6.17 -6.50
N PHE A 235 5.22 6.72 -5.41
CA PHE A 235 4.64 8.07 -5.37
C PHE A 235 5.48 8.93 -4.44
N SER A 236 6.01 10.05 -4.95
CA SER A 236 6.81 11.01 -4.18
C SER A 236 5.98 12.07 -3.45
N GLY A 237 4.69 12.15 -3.75
CA GLY A 237 3.72 13.05 -3.13
C GLY A 237 2.58 12.29 -2.42
N ALA A 238 1.51 13.01 -2.07
CA ALA A 238 0.35 12.42 -1.42
C ALA A 238 -0.44 11.50 -2.37
N ILE A 239 -0.90 10.36 -1.85
CA ILE A 239 -1.90 9.50 -2.49
C ILE A 239 -3.27 9.88 -1.91
N SER A 240 -4.23 10.23 -2.77
CA SER A 240 -5.60 10.60 -2.37
C SER A 240 -6.60 9.68 -3.06
N GLY A 241 -7.47 9.04 -2.28
CA GLY A 241 -8.51 8.14 -2.77
C GLY A 241 -9.51 7.81 -1.67
N ASN A 242 -10.72 7.40 -2.04
CA ASN A 242 -11.80 7.11 -1.08
C ASN A 242 -11.53 5.86 -0.22
N THR A 243 -10.88 4.87 -0.81
CA THR A 243 -10.60 3.56 -0.20
C THR A 243 -9.22 3.10 -0.64
N ALA A 244 -8.46 2.47 0.26
CA ALA A 244 -7.24 1.75 -0.07
C ALA A 244 -7.29 0.35 0.54
N THR A 245 -6.94 -0.66 -0.24
CA THR A 245 -6.89 -2.07 0.18
C THR A 245 -5.50 -2.61 -0.09
N THR A 246 -4.79 -3.02 0.97
CA THR A 246 -3.46 -3.63 0.85
C THR A 246 -3.52 -5.11 1.23
N ASN A 247 -2.92 -5.97 0.41
CA ASN A 247 -2.81 -7.42 0.69
C ASN A 247 -1.66 -7.76 1.67
N GLY A 248 -0.97 -6.74 2.19
CA GLY A 248 0.15 -6.84 3.12
C GLY A 248 0.28 -5.55 3.94
N ASP A 249 1.36 -5.47 4.71
CA ASP A 249 1.56 -4.45 5.75
C ASP A 249 1.67 -3.01 5.20
N ILE A 250 1.28 -2.05 6.05
CA ILE A 250 1.41 -0.61 5.80
C ILE A 250 2.51 -0.06 6.71
N THR A 251 3.68 0.21 6.13
CA THR A 251 4.88 0.65 6.87
C THR A 251 5.21 2.10 6.56
N SER A 252 5.52 2.88 7.61
CA SER A 252 6.09 4.23 7.50
C SER A 252 7.53 4.22 7.98
N ASN A 253 8.49 4.51 7.09
CA ASN A 253 9.91 4.57 7.44
C ASN A 253 10.32 5.88 8.13
N ASN A 254 9.58 6.97 7.89
CA ASN A 254 9.81 8.28 8.49
C ASN A 254 8.51 9.10 8.47
N GLY A 255 7.75 9.04 9.56
CA GLY A 255 6.44 9.70 9.68
C GLY A 255 5.42 8.86 10.45
N TRP A 256 4.31 9.48 10.83
CA TRP A 256 3.26 8.85 11.63
C TRP A 256 2.15 8.24 10.77
N LEU A 257 1.58 7.13 11.20
CA LEU A 257 0.29 6.64 10.69
C LEU A 257 -0.84 7.47 11.32
N VAL A 258 -1.27 8.52 10.62
CA VAL A 258 -2.27 9.50 11.11
C VAL A 258 -3.68 9.15 10.62
N THR A 259 -4.61 8.93 11.53
CA THR A 259 -6.05 8.86 11.23
C THR A 259 -6.74 10.18 11.59
N LYS A 260 -7.92 10.43 11.00
CA LYS A 260 -8.71 11.66 11.21
C LYS A 260 -10.18 11.33 11.45
N ASN A 261 -10.92 12.31 11.97
CA ASN A 261 -12.31 12.17 12.42
C ASN A 261 -12.43 11.10 13.52
N SER A 262 -13.65 10.63 13.81
CA SER A 262 -13.90 9.62 14.85
C SER A 262 -13.52 8.18 14.42
N LYS A 263 -12.35 8.02 13.79
CA LYS A 263 -11.86 6.77 13.19
C LYS A 263 -10.38 6.53 13.51
N GLY A 264 -10.02 5.25 13.50
CA GLY A 264 -8.67 4.77 13.78
C GLY A 264 -8.43 3.43 13.09
N TRP A 265 -7.52 2.62 13.64
CA TRP A 265 -7.30 1.26 13.15
C TRP A 265 -8.42 0.31 13.63
N MET A 266 -8.94 -0.53 12.73
CA MET A 266 -9.84 -1.61 13.08
C MET A 266 -9.52 -2.89 12.29
N ASN A 267 -9.60 -4.03 12.97
CA ASN A 267 -9.69 -5.34 12.36
C ASN A 267 -11.18 -5.71 12.22
N SER A 268 -11.65 -5.84 10.98
CA SER A 268 -13.06 -6.14 10.65
C SER A 268 -13.46 -7.56 11.08
N THR A 269 -12.64 -8.56 10.77
CA THR A 269 -12.87 -9.99 11.07
C THR A 269 -13.19 -10.25 12.55
N TYR A 270 -12.47 -9.58 13.45
CA TYR A 270 -12.66 -9.73 14.89
C TYR A 270 -13.44 -8.58 15.53
N GLY A 271 -13.76 -7.51 14.80
CA GLY A 271 -14.41 -6.31 15.35
C GLY A 271 -13.63 -5.67 16.51
N GLY A 272 -12.31 -5.63 16.44
CA GLY A 272 -11.42 -5.00 17.42
C GLY A 272 -10.60 -3.87 16.80
N GLY A 273 -9.96 -3.03 17.61
CA GLY A 273 -9.24 -1.86 17.10
C GLY A 273 -9.05 -0.75 18.13
N TRP A 274 -8.55 0.38 17.65
CA TRP A 274 -8.32 1.62 18.42
C TRP A 274 -8.88 2.81 17.67
N TYR A 275 -9.65 3.67 18.34
CA TYR A 275 -10.21 4.91 17.77
C TYR A 275 -10.31 6.01 18.83
N MET A 276 -10.62 7.23 18.40
CA MET A 276 -10.97 8.35 19.27
C MET A 276 -12.34 8.91 18.85
N SER A 277 -13.07 9.51 19.77
CA SER A 277 -14.30 10.27 19.48
C SER A 277 -14.42 11.59 20.26
N ASP A 278 -13.35 11.94 20.98
CA ASP A 278 -13.08 13.23 21.62
C ASP A 278 -11.56 13.44 21.64
N SER A 279 -11.09 14.55 22.23
CA SER A 279 -9.68 14.86 22.41
C SER A 279 -9.04 14.23 23.68
N SER A 280 -9.78 13.41 24.43
CA SER A 280 -9.42 13.01 25.79
C SER A 280 -9.11 11.52 25.94
N TRP A 281 -9.74 10.65 25.13
CA TRP A 281 -9.66 9.21 25.31
C TRP A 281 -9.42 8.44 24.00
N LEU A 282 -8.30 7.72 23.96
CA LEU A 282 -8.15 6.57 23.08
C LEU A 282 -9.07 5.43 23.57
N ARG A 283 -9.84 4.86 22.66
CA ARG A 283 -10.89 3.87 22.95
C ARG A 283 -10.66 2.59 22.17
N SER A 284 -10.88 1.45 22.81
CA SER A 284 -10.93 0.18 22.11
C SER A 284 -12.25 0.05 21.34
N VAL A 285 -12.16 -0.38 20.07
CA VAL A 285 -13.35 -0.66 19.27
C VAL A 285 -14.17 -1.76 19.93
N ASN A 286 -15.49 -1.57 20.02
CA ASN A 286 -16.45 -2.47 20.67
C ASN A 286 -16.10 -2.82 22.13
N ASN A 287 -15.51 -1.87 22.88
CA ASN A 287 -15.16 -1.99 24.30
C ASN A 287 -14.27 -3.21 24.63
N LYS A 288 -13.45 -3.68 23.68
CA LYS A 288 -12.56 -4.82 23.90
C LYS A 288 -11.46 -4.50 24.93
N GLY A 289 -11.14 -5.49 25.76
CA GLY A 289 -10.02 -5.40 26.72
C GLY A 289 -8.65 -5.47 26.04
N ILE A 290 -7.63 -4.98 26.75
CA ILE A 290 -6.21 -5.17 26.38
C ILE A 290 -5.76 -6.50 26.97
N TYR A 291 -5.21 -7.40 26.14
CA TYR A 291 -4.50 -8.58 26.60
C TYR A 291 -3.03 -8.46 26.19
N THR A 292 -2.12 -8.62 27.16
CA THR A 292 -0.67 -8.55 26.96
C THR A 292 0.04 -9.36 28.03
N GLY A 293 1.16 -9.98 27.69
CA GLY A 293 2.08 -10.60 28.66
C GLY A 293 3.09 -9.62 29.28
N GLY A 294 3.07 -8.35 28.83
CA GLY A 294 3.91 -7.27 29.35
C GLY A 294 3.15 -6.29 30.26
N GLN A 295 3.82 -5.21 30.65
CA GLN A 295 3.23 -4.17 31.50
C GLN A 295 2.37 -3.19 30.68
N VAL A 296 1.17 -2.86 31.18
CA VAL A 296 0.41 -1.67 30.75
C VAL A 296 0.85 -0.50 31.63
N LYS A 297 1.44 0.54 31.03
CA LYS A 297 1.89 1.76 31.72
C LYS A 297 1.04 2.96 31.34
N GLY A 298 0.64 3.75 32.34
CA GLY A 298 -0.11 4.99 32.19
C GLY A 298 -0.01 5.81 33.47
N GLY A 299 -0.32 7.12 33.41
CA GLY A 299 -0.19 8.02 34.56
C GLY A 299 -1.11 7.66 35.74
N THR A 300 -2.28 7.09 35.44
CA THR A 300 -3.17 6.43 36.41
C THR A 300 -3.80 5.21 35.76
N VAL A 301 -4.15 4.20 36.57
CA VAL A 301 -4.99 3.07 36.15
C VAL A 301 -6.26 3.14 36.97
N ARG A 302 -7.37 3.53 36.33
CA ARG A 302 -8.71 3.51 36.92
C ARG A 302 -9.47 2.30 36.41
N ALA A 303 -10.06 1.53 37.31
CA ALA A 303 -11.10 0.55 37.00
C ALA A 303 -12.44 1.08 37.55
N ASP A 304 -13.49 1.10 36.73
CA ASP A 304 -14.87 1.37 37.19
C ASP A 304 -15.55 0.14 37.82
N GLY A 305 -14.83 -0.99 37.85
CA GLY A 305 -15.20 -2.23 38.53
C GLY A 305 -14.10 -2.68 39.49
N ARG A 306 -13.71 -3.96 39.40
CA ARG A 306 -12.67 -4.56 40.25
C ARG A 306 -11.32 -4.59 39.52
N LEU A 307 -10.26 -4.15 40.21
CA LEU A 307 -8.89 -4.48 39.83
C LEU A 307 -8.59 -5.90 40.30
N TYR A 308 -7.99 -6.72 39.44
CA TYR A 308 -7.57 -8.09 39.73
C TYR A 308 -6.09 -8.26 39.41
N THR A 309 -5.37 -8.92 40.31
CA THR A 309 -4.01 -9.40 40.09
C THR A 309 -4.03 -10.93 40.10
N GLY A 310 -3.28 -11.58 39.20
CA GLY A 310 -3.05 -13.04 39.27
C GLY A 310 -2.12 -13.42 40.43
N GLU A 311 -1.29 -12.46 40.84
CA GLU A 311 -0.39 -12.53 41.99
C GLU A 311 -0.70 -11.33 42.93
N TYR A 312 0.28 -10.46 43.19
CA TYR A 312 0.21 -9.40 44.21
C TYR A 312 -0.05 -8.01 43.62
N LEU A 313 -0.67 -7.13 44.43
CA LEU A 313 -0.73 -5.70 44.14
C LEU A 313 0.50 -5.00 44.72
N GLN A 314 1.50 -4.72 43.88
CA GLN A 314 2.71 -4.01 44.30
C GLN A 314 2.50 -2.49 44.30
N LEU A 315 2.73 -1.86 45.46
CA LEU A 315 2.71 -0.41 45.62
C LEU A 315 4.16 0.09 45.70
N GLU A 316 4.69 0.66 44.61
CA GLU A 316 6.11 1.03 44.54
C GLU A 316 6.48 2.12 45.57
N LYS A 317 5.70 3.20 45.61
CA LYS A 317 5.90 4.34 46.52
C LYS A 317 5.63 3.98 47.97
N THR A 318 6.56 4.33 48.85
CA THR A 318 6.44 4.23 50.31
C THR A 318 5.83 5.48 50.92
N ALA A 319 5.28 5.33 52.13
CA ALA A 319 4.75 6.40 52.96
C ALA A 319 5.21 6.24 54.41
N THR A 320 5.27 7.34 55.16
CA THR A 320 5.69 7.36 56.57
C THR A 320 4.45 7.40 57.46
N ALA A 321 4.34 6.49 58.42
CA ALA A 321 3.26 6.52 59.41
C ALA A 321 3.26 7.85 60.19
N GLY A 322 2.07 8.41 60.42
CA GLY A 322 1.86 9.74 61.02
C GLY A 322 2.01 10.92 60.06
N ALA A 323 2.62 10.74 58.88
CA ALA A 323 2.71 11.82 57.89
C ALA A 323 1.35 12.12 57.22
N SER A 324 1.21 13.34 56.71
CA SER A 324 -0.02 13.80 56.04
C SER A 324 -0.30 13.05 54.73
N CYS A 325 -1.58 12.83 54.44
CA CYS A 325 -2.04 12.13 53.23
C CYS A 325 -3.39 12.69 52.75
N SER A 326 -3.67 12.56 51.46
CA SER A 326 -4.95 12.94 50.86
C SER A 326 -5.13 12.25 49.49
N PRO A 327 -6.35 11.80 49.11
CA PRO A 327 -7.56 11.77 49.93
C PRO A 327 -7.52 10.66 51.00
N ASN A 328 -8.47 10.70 51.94
CA ASN A 328 -8.74 9.55 52.82
C ASN A 328 -9.11 8.31 52.00
N GLY A 329 -8.76 7.12 52.50
CA GLY A 329 -9.03 5.84 51.84
C GLY A 329 -7.95 5.37 50.87
N LEU A 330 -6.87 6.13 50.66
CA LEU A 330 -5.67 5.61 49.99
C LEU A 330 -5.05 4.46 50.80
N VAL A 331 -4.59 3.42 50.11
CA VAL A 331 -3.76 2.33 50.65
C VAL A 331 -2.33 2.53 50.17
N GLY A 332 -1.37 2.31 51.06
CA GLY A 332 0.07 2.42 50.82
C GLY A 332 0.85 1.37 51.62
N ARG A 333 2.17 1.51 51.63
CA ARG A 333 3.08 0.75 52.50
C ARG A 333 4.17 1.65 53.09
N ASP A 334 4.77 1.26 54.20
CA ASP A 334 6.03 1.87 54.64
C ASP A 334 7.26 1.21 53.98
N SER A 335 8.45 1.61 54.41
CA SER A 335 9.73 1.12 53.88
C SER A 335 10.00 -0.36 54.18
N THR A 336 9.42 -0.95 55.23
CA THR A 336 9.54 -2.39 55.52
C THR A 336 8.50 -3.22 54.78
N GLY A 337 7.46 -2.57 54.24
CA GLY A 337 6.37 -3.21 53.52
C GLY A 337 5.08 -3.35 54.33
N ALA A 338 5.03 -2.85 55.57
CA ALA A 338 3.80 -2.85 56.36
C ALA A 338 2.74 -1.95 55.71
N ILE A 339 1.50 -2.43 55.62
CA ILE A 339 0.38 -1.71 54.99
C ILE A 339 0.03 -0.46 55.80
N LEU A 340 -0.25 0.62 55.06
CA LEU A 340 -0.72 1.89 55.59
C LEU A 340 -2.06 2.28 54.95
N SER A 341 -2.96 2.84 55.75
CA SER A 341 -4.24 3.39 55.33
C SER A 341 -4.26 4.89 55.59
N CYS A 342 -4.69 5.70 54.62
CA CYS A 342 -4.86 7.14 54.80
C CYS A 342 -6.19 7.44 55.50
N GLN A 343 -6.12 7.87 56.76
CA GLN A 343 -7.28 8.08 57.64
C GLN A 343 -7.19 9.42 58.34
N SER A 344 -8.27 10.22 58.26
CA SER A 344 -8.35 11.58 58.82
C SER A 344 -7.14 12.47 58.44
N GLY A 345 -6.71 12.40 57.18
CA GLY A 345 -5.56 13.16 56.66
C GLY A 345 -4.18 12.64 57.08
N THR A 346 -4.09 11.48 57.74
CA THR A 346 -2.84 10.90 58.27
C THR A 346 -2.64 9.45 57.84
N TRP A 347 -1.41 9.06 57.51
CA TRP A 347 -1.06 7.65 57.28
C TRP A 347 -1.06 6.86 58.58
N ARG A 348 -1.90 5.84 58.70
CA ARG A 348 -2.01 4.97 59.88
C ARG A 348 -1.68 3.52 59.52
N ARG A 349 -1.07 2.79 60.45
CA ARG A 349 -0.94 1.33 60.39
C ARG A 349 -2.25 0.70 60.87
N ASP A 350 -2.67 -0.38 60.23
CA ASP A 350 -3.80 -1.18 60.73
C ASP A 350 -3.36 -1.93 61.99
N MET A 351 -3.87 -1.50 63.15
CA MET A 351 -3.59 -2.13 64.44
C MET A 351 -4.70 -3.12 64.80
N VAL A 352 -4.34 -4.39 64.94
CA VAL A 352 -5.24 -5.44 65.46
C VAL A 352 -5.33 -5.31 66.98
N VAL A 353 -6.46 -4.81 67.49
CA VAL A 353 -6.73 -4.76 68.93
C VAL A 353 -7.14 -6.15 69.42
N LEU A 354 -6.20 -6.89 70.00
CA LEU A 354 -6.49 -8.15 70.68
C LEU A 354 -7.09 -7.89 72.06
N GLN A 355 -8.42 -7.90 72.17
CA GLN A 355 -9.10 -7.93 73.46
C GLN A 355 -8.95 -9.33 74.12
N VAL A 356 -7.94 -9.46 74.99
CA VAL A 356 -7.77 -10.65 75.83
C VAL A 356 -8.68 -10.54 77.06
N ASN A 357 -9.91 -11.03 76.94
CA ASN A 357 -10.83 -11.14 78.07
C ASN A 357 -10.42 -12.30 78.99
N SER A 358 -9.44 -12.07 79.86
CA SER A 358 -9.05 -13.02 80.91
C SER A 358 -10.09 -13.04 82.03
N GLN A 359 -11.10 -13.92 81.94
CA GLN A 359 -11.89 -14.29 83.11
C GLN A 359 -11.02 -15.12 84.06
N ILE A 360 -10.57 -14.50 85.15
CA ILE A 360 -10.06 -15.24 86.31
C ILE A 360 -11.28 -15.86 86.99
N VAL A 361 -11.46 -17.16 86.80
CA VAL A 361 -12.45 -17.95 87.55
C VAL A 361 -11.80 -18.37 88.85
N ASP A 362 -11.94 -17.51 89.86
CA ASP A 362 -11.35 -17.73 91.18
C ASP A 362 -12.18 -18.73 91.97
N THR A 363 -11.69 -19.97 92.06
CA THR A 363 -12.30 -21.06 92.84
C THR A 363 -11.50 -21.39 94.09
N ASP A 364 -11.19 -20.39 94.93
CA ASP A 364 -11.35 -20.48 96.39
C ASP A 364 -10.94 -19.16 97.10
N ILE A 365 -11.89 -18.22 97.23
CA ILE A 365 -11.79 -17.11 98.20
C ILE A 365 -13.11 -16.89 98.96
N SER A 366 -13.13 -17.35 100.20
CA SER A 366 -14.11 -16.93 101.20
C SER A 366 -13.70 -15.57 101.80
N SER A 367 -14.45 -14.53 101.43
CA SER A 367 -14.42 -13.15 101.94
C SER A 367 -13.30 -12.20 101.48
N TRP A 368 -13.69 -10.92 101.37
CA TRP A 368 -12.91 -9.68 101.16
C TRP A 368 -12.56 -9.23 99.73
N LEU A 369 -13.21 -8.12 99.35
CA LEU A 369 -12.78 -7.08 98.39
C LEU A 369 -12.58 -7.47 96.90
N PHE A 370 -13.62 -7.20 96.09
CA PHE A 370 -13.51 -7.12 94.64
C PHE A 370 -12.68 -5.90 94.19
N CYS A 371 -11.51 -6.13 93.62
CA CYS A 371 -10.87 -5.20 92.69
C CYS A 371 -10.90 -5.79 91.28
N VAL A 372 -11.85 -5.34 90.45
CA VAL A 372 -11.91 -5.74 89.03
C VAL A 372 -10.83 -4.98 88.25
N ALA A 373 -9.63 -5.56 88.20
CA ALA A 373 -8.51 -5.04 87.40
C ALA A 373 -8.77 -5.27 85.90
N VAL A 374 -9.49 -4.35 85.27
CA VAL A 374 -9.62 -4.31 83.79
C VAL A 374 -8.28 -3.81 83.22
N VAL A 375 -7.34 -4.73 82.99
CA VAL A 375 -6.04 -4.41 82.40
C VAL A 375 -6.18 -4.20 80.89
N THR A 376 -6.61 -2.99 80.49
CA THR A 376 -6.48 -2.53 79.10
C THR A 376 -5.01 -2.29 78.79
N TRP A 377 -4.35 -3.25 78.14
CA TRP A 377 -2.98 -3.13 77.65
C TRP A 377 -2.87 -2.12 76.50
N SER A 378 -2.80 -0.82 76.83
CA SER A 378 -2.34 0.21 75.91
C SER A 378 -0.81 0.22 75.89
N VAL A 379 -0.20 -0.08 74.73
CA VAL A 379 1.26 -0.03 74.56
C VAL A 379 1.72 1.43 74.45
N SER A 380 1.88 2.09 75.61
CA SER A 380 2.23 3.52 75.68
C SER A 380 3.12 3.83 76.90
N ASN A 381 4.43 3.66 76.70
CA ASN A 381 5.56 4.15 77.52
C ASN A 381 5.64 3.68 78.99
N ALA A 382 6.87 3.49 79.47
CA ALA A 382 7.15 2.92 80.78
C ALA A 382 6.73 3.84 81.94
N GLY A 383 6.02 3.26 82.92
CA GLY A 383 5.73 3.86 84.21
C GLY A 383 5.82 2.79 85.30
N THR A 384 6.69 3.01 86.30
CA THR A 384 6.96 2.05 87.38
C THR A 384 6.03 2.23 88.57
N CYS A 385 5.35 1.17 89.00
CA CYS A 385 4.55 1.15 90.23
C CYS A 385 5.16 0.17 91.23
N SER A 386 5.69 0.68 92.35
CA SER A 386 6.34 -0.13 93.39
C SER A 386 5.33 -0.78 94.33
N HIS A 387 5.53 -2.06 94.66
CA HIS A 387 4.90 -2.74 95.80
C HIS A 387 5.97 -3.52 96.61
N GLY A 388 5.77 -3.62 97.92
CA GLY A 388 6.79 -4.12 98.85
C GLY A 388 6.77 -5.63 99.10
N ALA A 389 7.97 -6.18 99.31
CA ALA A 389 8.27 -7.39 100.08
C ALA A 389 7.38 -8.65 99.85
N GLY A 390 7.66 -9.43 98.81
CA GLY A 390 7.07 -10.79 98.71
C GLY A 390 7.37 -11.56 97.42
N LYS A 391 8.56 -12.19 97.35
CA LYS A 391 9.05 -13.06 96.26
C LYS A 391 9.17 -12.39 94.88
N GLU A 392 10.42 -12.26 94.41
CA GLU A 392 10.69 -12.02 93.00
C GLU A 392 10.18 -13.20 92.15
N MET A 393 9.47 -12.91 91.07
CA MET A 393 9.11 -13.88 90.05
C MET A 393 9.54 -13.32 88.69
N SER A 394 10.79 -13.61 88.31
CA SER A 394 11.40 -13.11 87.08
C SER A 394 10.67 -13.66 85.85
N LEU A 395 9.86 -12.81 85.21
CA LEU A 395 9.42 -13.05 83.84
C LEU A 395 10.53 -12.56 82.90
N VAL A 396 11.17 -13.49 82.20
CA VAL A 396 12.14 -13.17 81.16
C VAL A 396 11.44 -12.47 80.00
N GLU A 397 11.94 -11.30 79.59
CA GLU A 397 11.45 -10.63 78.38
C GLU A 397 11.71 -11.49 77.15
N ALA A 398 10.63 -11.84 76.44
CA ALA A 398 10.68 -12.57 75.17
C ALA A 398 9.99 -11.76 74.07
N VAL A 399 10.54 -10.57 73.75
CA VAL A 399 10.12 -9.80 72.57
C VAL A 399 10.66 -10.47 71.32
N ASN A 400 9.96 -11.48 70.83
CA ASN A 400 10.03 -11.93 69.44
C ASN A 400 8.68 -12.51 69.00
N ALA A 401 8.21 -12.07 67.84
CA ALA A 401 6.89 -12.42 67.33
C ALA A 401 6.91 -13.74 66.54
N ASP A 402 7.25 -14.85 67.21
CA ASP A 402 7.00 -16.20 66.69
C ASP A 402 6.97 -17.27 67.81
N GLN A 403 6.16 -18.32 67.61
CA GLN A 403 5.95 -19.48 68.49
C GLN A 403 5.26 -19.24 69.87
N TYR A 404 3.93 -19.38 69.89
CA TYR A 404 3.14 -19.45 71.13
C TYR A 404 3.29 -20.82 71.84
N ARG A 405 3.80 -20.82 73.08
CA ARG A 405 3.64 -21.93 74.04
C ARG A 405 3.33 -21.42 75.44
N ILE A 406 2.09 -21.60 75.89
CA ILE A 406 1.70 -21.35 77.28
C ILE A 406 2.02 -22.61 78.10
N TYR A 407 2.97 -22.50 79.03
CA TYR A 407 3.28 -23.56 79.99
C TYR A 407 2.46 -23.37 81.27
N MET A 408 1.28 -24.00 81.35
CA MET A 408 0.52 -24.09 82.60
C MET A 408 1.11 -25.17 83.50
N ALA A 409 1.61 -24.79 84.67
CA ALA A 409 2.09 -25.72 85.68
C ALA A 409 0.93 -26.25 86.53
N HIS A 410 0.42 -27.44 86.22
CA HIS A 410 -0.61 -28.10 87.03
C HIS A 410 0.01 -28.91 88.18
N THR A 411 -0.23 -28.48 89.42
CA THR A 411 0.02 -29.27 90.62
C THR A 411 -1.06 -30.34 90.79
N PHE A 412 -0.70 -31.61 90.63
CA PHE A 412 -1.61 -32.74 90.84
C PHE A 412 -1.87 -32.99 92.33
N HIS A 413 -3.04 -32.60 92.83
CA HIS A 413 -3.57 -33.14 94.08
C HIS A 413 -4.37 -34.42 93.81
N ALA A 414 -3.93 -35.54 94.41
CA ALA A 414 -4.61 -36.83 94.27
C ALA A 414 -5.84 -36.91 95.17
N PHE A 415 -7.03 -36.77 94.58
CA PHE A 415 -8.31 -37.01 95.28
C PHE A 415 -8.78 -38.46 95.10
N ARG A 416 -9.29 -39.08 96.17
CA ARG A 416 -9.83 -40.45 96.12
C ARG A 416 -11.07 -40.50 95.23
N GLN A 417 -11.13 -41.48 94.34
CA GLN A 417 -12.39 -41.89 93.71
C GLN A 417 -13.34 -42.45 94.79
N GLN A 418 -14.57 -41.95 94.84
CA GLN A 418 -15.71 -42.74 95.28
C GLN A 418 -16.34 -43.35 94.03
N CYS A 419 -16.47 -44.68 94.01
CA CYS A 419 -17.20 -45.37 92.95
C CYS A 419 -18.70 -45.12 93.15
N MET A 420 -19.39 -44.68 92.10
CA MET A 420 -20.84 -44.84 91.97
C MET A 420 -21.15 -45.54 90.64
N ASP A 421 -22.06 -46.51 90.68
CA ASP A 421 -22.37 -47.37 89.55
C ASP A 421 -23.08 -46.63 88.42
N CYS A 422 -22.43 -46.57 87.25
CA CYS A 422 -23.06 -46.08 86.05
C CYS A 422 -23.75 -47.24 85.30
N GLN A 423 -24.95 -47.63 85.75
CA GLN A 423 -25.72 -48.69 85.08
C GLN A 423 -26.05 -48.32 83.63
N LEU A 424 -25.63 -49.17 82.68
CA LEU A 424 -25.95 -49.06 81.27
C LEU A 424 -27.44 -49.37 81.01
N ARG A 425 -28.29 -48.35 81.01
CA ARG A 425 -29.61 -48.44 80.35
C ARG A 425 -29.53 -47.92 78.91
N HIS A 426 -29.71 -48.83 77.96
CA HIS A 426 -30.17 -48.46 76.63
C HIS A 426 -31.60 -47.91 76.73
N ASP A 427 -31.82 -46.69 76.23
CA ASP A 427 -33.12 -46.30 75.67
C ASP A 427 -32.92 -45.65 74.30
N ARG A 428 -33.88 -45.82 73.41
CA ARG A 428 -33.90 -45.32 72.03
C ARG A 428 -35.08 -44.38 71.83
N ARG A 429 -34.90 -43.06 72.03
CA ARG A 429 -35.64 -42.04 71.24
C ARG A 429 -35.19 -40.58 71.42
N SER A 430 -35.18 -39.90 70.27
CA SER A 430 -35.56 -38.49 70.05
C SER A 430 -34.52 -37.37 70.19
N LYS A 431 -34.67 -36.42 69.25
CA LYS A 431 -34.31 -34.99 69.30
C LYS A 431 -32.86 -34.60 69.64
N TRP A 432 -32.08 -34.36 68.60
CA TRP A 432 -31.01 -33.35 68.63
C TRP A 432 -31.42 -32.12 67.82
N PHE A 433 -31.16 -30.93 68.36
CA PHE A 433 -31.53 -29.65 67.77
C PHE A 433 -30.48 -29.19 66.76
N ASN A 434 -30.93 -28.48 65.70
CA ASN A 434 -30.02 -27.71 64.86
C ASN A 434 -29.50 -26.48 65.62
N TYR A 435 -28.19 -26.40 65.85
CA TYR A 435 -27.51 -25.15 66.15
C TYR A 435 -26.46 -24.86 65.08
N SER A 436 -26.61 -23.74 64.38
CA SER A 436 -25.67 -23.30 63.35
C SER A 436 -24.58 -22.43 63.96
N LEU A 437 -23.38 -22.99 64.12
CA LEU A 437 -22.19 -22.22 64.45
C LEU A 437 -21.45 -21.83 63.17
N ARG A 438 -21.65 -20.58 62.74
CA ARG A 438 -20.72 -19.92 61.82
C ARG A 438 -19.52 -19.46 62.65
N HIS A 439 -18.30 -19.86 62.27
CA HIS A 439 -17.11 -19.02 62.09
C HIS A 439 -15.82 -19.85 62.10
N LEU A 440 -14.96 -19.58 61.10
CA LEU A 440 -13.52 -19.89 61.01
C LEU A 440 -13.05 -21.37 61.11
N PRO A 441 -12.31 -21.89 60.10
CA PRO A 441 -11.68 -23.20 60.19
C PRO A 441 -10.37 -23.14 60.99
N VAL A 442 -10.43 -23.45 62.29
CA VAL A 442 -9.21 -23.69 63.09
C VAL A 442 -8.74 -25.12 62.87
N THR A 443 -7.81 -25.31 61.93
CA THR A 443 -7.14 -26.60 61.70
C THR A 443 -6.16 -26.87 62.85
N ILE A 444 -6.64 -27.48 63.94
CA ILE A 444 -5.78 -27.95 65.04
C ILE A 444 -5.01 -29.19 64.55
N LEU A 445 -3.79 -28.98 64.06
CA LEU A 445 -2.89 -30.05 63.62
C LEU A 445 -2.28 -30.75 64.84
N ILE A 446 -3.00 -31.70 65.43
CA ILE A 446 -2.51 -32.50 66.57
C ILE A 446 -1.41 -33.47 66.10
N THR A 447 -0.17 -32.98 66.05
CA THR A 447 1.03 -33.76 65.71
C THR A 447 1.51 -34.63 66.89
N GLY A 448 0.60 -35.43 67.45
CA GLY A 448 0.89 -36.39 68.51
C GLY A 448 0.27 -37.74 68.20
N LYS A 449 1.09 -38.80 68.07
CA LYS A 449 0.56 -40.17 68.04
C LYS A 449 -0.06 -40.48 69.41
N PRO A 450 -1.32 -40.96 69.49
CA PRO A 450 -1.86 -41.42 70.75
C PRO A 450 -1.05 -42.63 71.24
N ARG A 451 -0.29 -42.44 72.32
CA ARG A 451 0.38 -43.53 73.04
C ARG A 451 -0.53 -43.97 74.19
N CYS A 452 -1.15 -45.12 74.02
CA CYS A 452 -1.82 -45.83 75.11
C CYS A 452 -0.74 -46.37 76.08
N ASN A 453 -0.34 -45.56 77.05
CA ASN A 453 0.57 -46.00 78.12
C ASN A 453 -0.21 -46.89 79.09
N TYR A 454 -0.02 -48.21 78.99
CA TYR A 454 -0.46 -49.16 80.00
C TYR A 454 0.66 -49.38 81.02
N ILE A 455 0.34 -49.26 82.32
CA ILE A 455 1.28 -49.50 83.41
C ILE A 455 1.13 -50.96 83.85
N SER A 456 2.14 -51.79 83.63
CA SER A 456 2.24 -53.09 84.30
C SER A 456 2.85 -52.94 85.70
N PRO A 457 2.53 -53.80 86.68
CA PRO A 457 3.07 -53.68 88.05
C PRO A 457 4.57 -54.05 88.21
N THR A 458 5.26 -54.43 87.14
CA THR A 458 6.65 -54.93 87.16
C THR A 458 7.49 -54.18 86.12
N GLY A 459 8.18 -53.13 86.57
CA GLY A 459 8.86 -52.18 85.69
C GLY A 459 10.14 -52.73 85.03
N GLN A 460 10.04 -53.15 83.78
CA GLN A 460 11.17 -53.29 82.85
C GLN A 460 10.79 -52.75 81.46
N PHE A 461 11.72 -52.06 80.79
CA PHE A 461 11.53 -51.55 79.43
C PHE A 461 11.97 -52.60 78.40
N GLY A 462 11.12 -52.88 77.41
CA GLY A 462 11.44 -53.72 76.25
C GLY A 462 10.62 -53.32 75.02
N GLU A 463 11.25 -53.23 73.84
CA GLU A 463 10.56 -52.88 72.58
C GLU A 463 10.03 -54.15 71.91
N TYR A 464 8.70 -54.27 71.79
CA TYR A 464 8.05 -55.32 70.99
C TYR A 464 7.30 -54.70 69.81
N ARG A 465 7.70 -55.08 68.59
CA ARG A 465 6.96 -54.75 67.36
C ARG A 465 6.12 -55.95 66.96
N HIS A 466 4.82 -55.76 66.81
CA HIS A 466 4.01 -56.68 66.02
C HIS A 466 3.19 -55.95 64.95
N LYS A 467 3.06 -56.61 63.79
CA LYS A 467 2.25 -56.14 62.66
C LYS A 467 0.80 -56.61 62.82
N SER A 468 -0.03 -56.20 61.87
CA SER A 468 -1.40 -56.68 61.59
C SER A 468 -2.53 -55.99 62.36
N CYS A 469 -3.19 -55.05 61.67
CA CYS A 469 -4.65 -55.04 61.61
C CYS A 469 -5.08 -54.45 60.25
N ILE A 470 -5.69 -55.27 59.40
CA ILE A 470 -6.10 -54.94 58.02
C ILE A 470 -7.59 -55.22 57.88
N ARG A 471 -8.31 -54.33 57.18
CA ARG A 471 -9.73 -54.42 56.77
C ARG A 471 -10.75 -54.53 57.92
N HIS A 472 -11.71 -53.62 57.91
CA HIS A 472 -12.96 -53.99 57.23
C HIS A 472 -13.55 -52.80 56.44
N ARG A 473 -14.09 -53.11 55.26
CA ARG A 473 -15.02 -52.23 54.53
C ARG A 473 -16.42 -52.80 54.72
N SER A 474 -17.40 -51.92 54.80
CA SER A 474 -18.75 -52.18 54.32
C SER A 474 -19.13 -51.05 53.35
N ARG A 475 -19.78 -51.40 52.24
CA ARG A 475 -20.43 -50.45 51.33
C ARG A 475 -21.92 -50.46 51.63
N ILE A 476 -22.56 -49.30 51.47
CA ILE A 476 -23.94 -49.22 50.99
C ILE A 476 -23.86 -48.55 49.61
N SER A 477 -24.76 -48.92 48.70
CA SER A 477 -24.75 -48.58 47.26
C SER A 477 -26.16 -48.64 46.70
N GLN A 478 -26.33 -48.27 45.41
CA GLN A 478 -27.60 -48.13 44.65
C GLN A 478 -28.29 -46.78 44.87
N PHE A 479 -28.88 -46.10 43.88
CA PHE A 479 -28.93 -46.20 42.40
C PHE A 479 -29.22 -44.76 41.86
N ASP A 480 -29.09 -44.33 40.60
CA ASP A 480 -28.79 -44.91 39.27
C ASP A 480 -27.70 -44.02 38.56
N TRP A 481 -27.14 -44.17 37.35
CA TRP A 481 -27.49 -44.75 36.02
C TRP A 481 -28.44 -43.88 35.13
N HIS A 482 -28.30 -43.75 33.79
CA HIS A 482 -27.14 -43.93 32.88
C HIS A 482 -27.39 -43.34 31.45
N HIS A 483 -26.33 -42.91 30.73
CA HIS A 483 -26.08 -42.99 29.25
C HIS A 483 -25.20 -41.81 28.72
N ARG A 484 -24.39 -41.89 27.65
CA ARG A 484 -23.61 -43.00 27.05
C ARG A 484 -22.52 -42.46 26.06
N LEU A 485 -21.24 -42.73 26.37
CA LEU A 485 -20.06 -42.98 25.49
C LEU A 485 -20.10 -42.71 23.96
N GLN A 486 -19.09 -42.01 23.39
CA GLN A 486 -18.04 -42.59 22.48
C GLN A 486 -16.90 -41.63 21.98
N LEU A 487 -15.67 -41.90 22.46
CA LEU A 487 -14.32 -41.94 21.82
C LEU A 487 -13.84 -41.05 20.61
N THR A 488 -12.76 -40.28 20.87
CA THR A 488 -11.52 -40.09 20.03
C THR A 488 -11.57 -39.32 18.68
N PRO A 489 -10.43 -38.85 18.08
CA PRO A 489 -9.01 -38.92 18.51
C PRO A 489 -8.21 -37.59 18.51
N GLN A 490 -7.02 -37.59 19.12
CA GLN A 490 -5.80 -36.92 18.60
C GLN A 490 -4.54 -37.52 19.27
N ASN A 491 -3.41 -37.49 18.58
CA ASN A 491 -2.10 -38.04 18.99
C ASN A 491 -1.00 -36.98 18.79
N ASN A 492 0.02 -37.00 19.65
CA ASN A 492 1.37 -36.43 19.48
C ASN A 492 1.45 -34.94 19.08
N SER A 493 2.09 -34.07 19.87
CA SER A 493 3.52 -34.22 20.17
C SER A 493 3.99 -33.22 21.23
N ALA A 494 4.94 -33.64 22.07
CA ALA A 494 5.69 -32.77 22.97
C ALA A 494 7.14 -33.28 23.06
N SER A 495 8.06 -32.63 22.35
CA SER A 495 9.48 -33.00 22.32
C SER A 495 10.27 -32.22 23.37
N THR A 496 10.38 -32.77 24.58
CA THR A 496 11.43 -32.36 25.52
C THR A 496 12.79 -32.70 24.91
N ARG A 497 13.62 -31.68 24.64
CA ARG A 497 14.95 -31.85 24.06
C ARG A 497 16.00 -31.14 24.91
N ALA A 498 16.67 -31.92 25.76
CA ALA A 498 17.93 -31.59 26.38
C ALA A 498 18.80 -32.86 26.31
N ASP A 499 19.96 -32.79 25.64
CA ASP A 499 21.25 -33.19 26.20
C ASP A 499 22.41 -33.25 25.17
N PHE A 500 23.61 -32.98 25.71
CA PHE A 500 24.98 -33.23 25.22
C PHE A 500 25.43 -32.89 23.77
N LEU A 501 26.22 -31.81 23.68
CA LEU A 501 27.61 -31.74 23.17
C LEU A 501 28.06 -32.62 21.98
N HIS A 502 28.65 -31.97 20.97
CA HIS A 502 30.00 -32.32 20.50
C HIS A 502 30.67 -31.18 19.70
N TYR A 503 31.97 -30.96 19.97
CA TYR A 503 32.90 -29.96 19.40
C TYR A 503 32.58 -28.49 19.67
#